data_AF-A0A4Q5PS80-F1
#
_entry.id   AF-A0A4Q5PS80-F1
#
_cell.length_a   1.000
_cell.length_b   1.000
_cell.length_c   1.000
_cell.angle_alpha   90.00
_cell.angle_beta   90.00
_cell.angle_gamma   90.00
#
_symmetry.space_group_name_H-M   'P 1'
#
loop_
_entity.id
_entity.type
_entity.pdbx_description
1 polymer ?
#
loop_
_entity_poly.entity_id
_entity_poly.type
_entity_poly.pdbx_seq_one_letter_code
_entity_poly.pdbx_strand_id
1 'polypeptide(L)'
;MVLHRDVFWLGRQWAVTGYGLQAVSKKHNMKYDIDVSQIWRDDLDAPLRELPWFDAQDFAEALVRARTRAKEQPLTFRPPLSDER
;
A
#
# COMPACT_ATOMS: atom_id res chain seq x y z
N MET A 1 -3.37 17.21 -11.75
CA MET A 1 -2.04 16.60 -11.93
C MET A 1 -2.10 15.20 -11.34
N VAL A 2 -1.94 14.16 -12.17
CA VAL A 2 -2.00 12.76 -11.72
C VAL A 2 -0.64 12.43 -11.12
N LEU A 3 -0.55 12.42 -9.79
CA LEU A 3 0.67 11.99 -9.09
C LEU A 3 1.00 10.56 -9.53
N HIS A 4 2.25 10.36 -9.92
CA HIS A 4 2.84 9.12 -10.36
C HIS A 4 2.41 7.96 -9.45
N ARG A 5 1.48 7.15 -9.96
CA ARG A 5 1.19 5.84 -9.37
C ARG A 5 2.23 4.88 -9.89
N ASP A 6 3.43 4.92 -9.33
CA ASP A 6 4.40 3.84 -9.49
C ASP A 6 3.85 2.60 -8.79
N VAL A 7 2.98 1.87 -9.48
CA VAL A 7 2.43 0.58 -9.02
C VAL A 7 3.48 -0.47 -9.30
N PHE A 8 4.08 -0.98 -8.23
CA PHE A 8 5.13 -1.98 -8.28
C PHE A 8 4.60 -3.40 -8.23
N TRP A 9 3.39 -3.57 -7.68
CA TRP A 9 2.68 -4.83 -7.70
C TRP A 9 1.18 -4.57 -7.67
N LEU A 10 0.42 -5.39 -8.40
CA LEU A 10 -1.02 -5.32 -8.47
C LEU A 10 -1.59 -6.71 -8.21
N GLY A 11 -2.25 -6.85 -7.07
CA GLY A 11 -3.03 -8.02 -6.69
C GLY A 11 -4.49 -7.92 -7.11
N ARG A 12 -5.32 -8.77 -6.49
CA ARG A 12 -6.75 -8.84 -6.77
C ARG A 12 -7.51 -7.67 -6.15
N GLN A 13 -7.12 -7.24 -4.96
CA GLN A 13 -7.75 -6.15 -4.20
C GLN A 13 -6.76 -5.09 -3.75
N TRP A 14 -5.49 -5.44 -3.63
CA TRP A 14 -4.42 -4.58 -3.14
C TRP A 14 -3.35 -4.35 -4.20
N ALA A 15 -2.71 -3.20 -4.12
CA ALA A 15 -1.58 -2.83 -4.95
C ALA A 15 -0.46 -2.30 -4.05
N VAL A 16 0.78 -2.64 -4.37
CA VAL A 16 1.96 -2.01 -3.78
C VAL A 16 2.36 -0.85 -4.68
N THR A 17 2.43 0.34 -4.11
CA THR A 17 2.84 1.57 -4.80
C THR A 17 4.06 2.17 -4.10
N GLY A 18 4.72 3.17 -4.68
CA GLY A 18 5.84 3.87 -4.02
C GLY A 18 5.52 4.55 -2.70
N TYR A 19 4.24 4.67 -2.37
CA TYR A 19 3.76 5.24 -1.10
C TYR A 19 3.42 4.18 -0.06
N GLY A 20 3.30 2.91 -0.46
CA GLY A 20 2.88 1.83 0.44
C GLY A 20 1.89 0.87 -0.21
N LEU A 21 0.78 0.57 0.48
CA LEU A 21 -0.28 -0.30 0.00
C LEU A 21 -1.53 0.50 -0.33
N GLN A 22 -2.17 0.19 -1.44
CA GLN A 22 -3.34 0.89 -1.93
C GLN A 22 -4.41 -0.11 -2.36
N ALA A 23 -5.65 0.11 -1.95
CA ALA A 23 -6.77 -0.69 -2.41
C ALA A 23 -7.07 -0.38 -3.89
N VAL A 24 -7.12 -1.43 -4.72
CA VAL A 24 -7.38 -1.37 -6.17
C VAL A 24 -8.84 -1.00 -6.46
N SER A 25 -9.74 -1.29 -5.52
CA SER A 25 -11.17 -1.11 -5.70
C SER A 25 -11.57 0.36 -5.84
N LYS A 26 -11.95 0.79 -7.06
CA LYS A 26 -12.46 2.15 -7.33
C LYS A 26 -13.70 2.52 -6.49
N LYS A 27 -14.49 1.53 -6.04
CA LYS A 27 -15.65 1.76 -5.15
C LYS A 27 -15.24 2.20 -3.74
N HIS A 28 -14.06 1.79 -3.29
CA HIS A 28 -13.54 2.11 -1.95
C HIS A 28 -12.57 3.30 -1.95
N ASN A 29 -12.45 3.97 -3.11
CA ASN A 29 -11.92 5.33 -3.30
C ASN A 29 -10.69 5.68 -2.45
N MET A 30 -9.65 4.84 -2.46
CA MET A 30 -8.37 5.09 -1.75
C MET A 30 -8.52 5.31 -0.24
N LYS A 31 -9.67 4.94 0.36
CA LYS A 31 -9.94 5.15 1.78
C LYS A 31 -9.09 4.26 2.69
N TYR A 32 -8.43 3.27 2.10
CA TYR A 32 -7.61 2.26 2.76
C TYR A 32 -6.21 2.24 2.16
N ASP A 33 -5.61 3.41 2.00
CA ASP A 33 -4.19 3.51 1.68
C ASP A 33 -3.38 3.38 2.97
N ILE A 34 -2.42 2.46 2.98
CA ILE A 34 -1.48 2.25 4.08
C ILE A 34 -0.15 2.80 3.62
N ASP A 35 0.34 3.82 4.34
CA ASP A 35 1.66 4.40 4.09
C ASP A 35 2.79 3.38 4.34
N VAL A 36 3.90 3.52 3.61
CA VAL A 36 5.14 2.75 3.82
C VAL A 36 5.55 2.70 5.30
N SER A 37 5.39 3.80 6.02
CA SER A 37 5.77 3.88 7.44
C SER A 37 4.87 3.00 8.31
N GLN A 38 3.63 2.78 7.87
CA GLN A 38 2.62 1.98 8.55
C GLN A 38 2.74 0.49 8.23
N ILE A 39 3.34 0.06 7.11
CA ILE A 39 3.44 -1.38 6.74
C ILE A 39 4.16 -2.23 7.79
N TRP A 40 4.94 -1.61 8.67
CA TRP A 40 5.66 -2.26 9.76
C TRP A 40 4.83 -2.44 11.02
N ARG A 41 3.65 -1.79 11.11
CA ARG A 41 2.74 -2.03 12.22
C ARG A 41 2.23 -3.46 12.19
N ASP A 42 2.15 -4.04 13.37
CA ASP A 42 1.39 -5.25 13.63
C ASP A 42 -0.12 -4.93 13.61
N ASP A 43 -0.93 -5.92 13.24
CA ASP A 43 -2.40 -5.85 13.22
C ASP A 43 -3.03 -4.81 12.27
N LEU A 44 -2.36 -4.44 11.18
CA LEU A 44 -2.94 -3.58 10.13
C LEU A 44 -4.19 -4.18 9.48
N ASP A 45 -4.24 -5.52 9.39
CA ASP A 45 -5.38 -6.25 8.85
C ASP A 45 -6.54 -6.40 9.83
N ALA A 46 -6.36 -6.13 11.14
CA ALA A 46 -7.42 -6.29 12.13
C ALA A 46 -8.69 -5.47 11.81
N PRO A 47 -8.62 -4.14 11.56
CA PRO A 47 -9.80 -3.36 11.17
C PRO A 47 -10.28 -3.66 9.73
N LEU A 48 -9.42 -4.25 8.90
CA LEU A 48 -9.76 -4.60 7.52
C LEU A 48 -10.49 -5.94 7.44
N ARG A 49 -10.18 -6.90 8.32
CA ARG A 49 -10.84 -8.21 8.43
C ARG A 49 -12.32 -8.11 8.76
N GLU A 50 -12.74 -7.02 9.41
CA GLU A 50 -14.16 -6.76 9.67
C GLU A 50 -14.93 -6.35 8.40
N LEU A 51 -14.22 -6.06 7.30
CA LEU A 51 -14.83 -5.65 6.04
C LEU A 51 -15.18 -6.89 5.19
N PRO A 52 -16.44 -7.02 4.73
CA PRO A 52 -16.89 -8.20 3.98
C PRO A 52 -16.23 -8.35 2.61
N TRP A 53 -15.60 -7.27 2.11
CA TRP A 53 -14.89 -7.29 0.84
C TRP A 53 -13.40 -7.61 1.00
N PHE A 54 -12.83 -7.62 2.22
CA PHE A 54 -11.39 -7.74 2.43
C PHE A 54 -10.87 -9.15 2.20
N ASP A 55 -9.89 -9.26 1.30
CA ASP A 55 -9.12 -10.48 1.07
C ASP A 55 -7.82 -10.44 1.88
N ALA A 56 -7.81 -11.17 2.99
CA ALA A 56 -6.66 -11.26 3.88
C ALA A 56 -5.43 -11.91 3.22
N GLN A 57 -5.65 -12.80 2.25
CA GLN A 57 -4.55 -13.48 1.54
C GLN A 57 -3.87 -12.51 0.57
N ASP A 58 -4.67 -11.79 -0.22
CA ASP A 58 -4.16 -10.76 -1.14
C ASP A 58 -3.44 -9.63 -0.38
N PHE A 59 -4.00 -9.21 0.77
CA PHE A 59 -3.36 -8.22 1.64
C PHE A 59 -2.02 -8.69 2.20
N ALA A 60 -1.96 -9.92 2.71
CA ALA A 60 -0.72 -10.48 3.26
C ALA A 60 0.39 -10.55 2.20
N GLU A 61 0.05 -10.95 0.97
CA GLU A 61 1.00 -10.97 -0.15
C GLU A 61 1.49 -9.55 -0.48
N ALA A 62 0.56 -8.59 -0.55
CA ALA A 62 0.88 -7.20 -0.78
C ALA A 62 1.82 -6.65 0.29
N LEU A 63 1.55 -6.95 1.57
CA LEU A 63 2.34 -6.50 2.72
C LEU A 63 3.76 -7.06 2.68
N VAL A 64 3.91 -8.35 2.36
CA VAL A 64 5.23 -8.98 2.19
C VAL A 64 6.02 -8.28 1.09
N ARG A 65 5.40 -8.05 -0.08
CA ARG A 65 6.07 -7.37 -1.20
C ARG A 65 6.44 -5.92 -0.86
N ALA A 66 5.56 -5.19 -0.19
CA ALA A 66 5.83 -3.83 0.29
C ALA A 66 7.01 -3.81 1.28
N ARG A 67 7.06 -4.74 2.25
CA ARG A 67 8.15 -4.84 3.24
C ARG A 67 9.48 -5.24 2.60
N THR A 68 9.48 -6.18 1.67
CA THR A 68 10.67 -6.57 0.91
C THR A 68 11.21 -5.38 0.13
N ARG A 69 10.35 -4.65 -0.57
CA ARG A 69 10.76 -3.46 -1.32
C ARG A 69 11.25 -2.33 -0.42
N ALA A 70 10.59 -2.10 0.72
CA ALA A 70 11.03 -1.10 1.70
C ALA A 70 12.42 -1.43 2.27
N LYS A 71 12.78 -2.72 2.39
CA LYS A 71 14.13 -3.17 2.76
C LYS A 71 15.15 -2.99 1.63
N GLU A 72 14.79 -3.34 0.40
CA GLU A 72 15.71 -3.30 -0.74
C GLU A 72 15.93 -1.89 -1.31
N GLN A 73 14.89 -1.06 -1.31
CA GLN A 73 14.88 0.27 -1.95
C GLN A 73 14.18 1.33 -1.08
N PRO A 74 14.72 1.65 0.11
CA PRO A 74 14.13 2.63 1.02
C PRO A 74 14.09 4.07 0.47
N LEU A 75 14.85 4.37 -0.59
CA LEU A 75 14.91 5.69 -1.22
C LEU A 75 13.80 5.90 -2.26
N THR A 76 13.35 4.85 -2.94
CA THR A 76 12.25 4.88 -3.93
C THR A 76 10.90 4.64 -3.27
N PHE A 77 10.91 4.02 -2.09
CA PHE A 77 9.75 3.76 -1.25
C PHE A 77 9.62 4.84 -0.18
N ARG A 78 9.68 6.10 -0.62
CA ARG A 78 9.54 7.29 0.24
C ARG A 78 8.46 8.15 -0.42
N PRO A 79 7.47 8.67 0.34
CA PRO A 79 6.64 9.74 -0.21
C PRO A 79 7.60 10.82 -0.72
N PRO A 80 7.35 11.43 -1.90
CA PRO A 80 8.16 12.55 -2.34
C PRO A 80 8.14 13.53 -1.19
N LEU A 81 9.31 13.79 -0.59
CA LEU A 81 9.48 15.00 0.19
C LEU A 81 8.98 16.08 -0.75
N SER A 82 7.94 16.80 -0.34
CA SER A 82 7.46 17.98 -1.05
C SER A 82 8.70 18.77 -1.49
N ASP A 83 8.99 18.73 -2.78
CA ASP A 83 9.85 19.72 -3.40
C ASP A 83 8.99 20.98 -3.42
N GLU A 84 9.00 21.65 -2.28
CA GLU A 84 8.44 22.97 -2.10
C GLU A 84 9.39 23.92 -2.82
N ARG A 85 9.00 24.33 -4.03
CA ARG A 85 9.62 25.46 -4.71
C ARG A 85 8.60 26.27 -5.50
#